data_AF-A0A378Q1V3-F1
#
_entry.id   AF-A0A378Q1V3-F1
#
_cell.length_a   1.000
_cell.length_b   1.000
_cell.length_c   1.000
_cell.angle_alpha   90.00
_cell.angle_beta   90.00
_cell.angle_gamma   90.00
#
_symmetry.space_group_name_H-M   'P 1'
#
loop_
_entity.id
_entity.type
_entity.pdbx_description
1 polymer ?
#
loop_
_entity_poly.entity_id
_entity_poly.type
_entity_poly.pdbx_seq_one_letter_code
_entity_poly.pdbx_strand_id
1 'polypeptide(L)'
;MKKFTLLLLPLALIACGEPSTDTTKEPTTTAPSVEKAESSANSTATQSALTDDEYKKQLDSLTDGVPYKLSGDGVVIFENVSDMMTAFNNYQHEGQFKVLGENPVHLELYDLNTQTNTQDNLTYDQHKALLYGIYKPFTYTSIDKITVSAGVKDMKDPSKVIVKPMTLTVTKEQALKALQAHTDAKDFKDLVADTNADFVVKGYSGSKLSEVLYKNEVQKAIIDELK
;
A
#
# COMPACT_ATOMS: atom_id res chain seq x y z
N MET A 1 -27.40 6.23 58.18
CA MET A 1 -27.75 4.82 58.47
C MET A 1 -28.48 4.24 57.26
N LYS A 2 -28.03 3.07 56.77
CA LYS A 2 -28.71 1.99 56.00
C LYS A 2 -29.82 2.38 54.99
N LYS A 3 -29.83 1.89 53.75
CA LYS A 3 -29.80 0.46 53.37
C LYS A 3 -29.23 0.26 51.95
N PHE A 4 -28.28 -0.66 51.83
CA PHE A 4 -27.91 -1.37 50.60
C PHE A 4 -28.89 -2.53 50.40
N THR A 5 -29.33 -2.75 49.17
CA THR A 5 -30.06 -3.97 48.79
C THR A 5 -29.24 -4.69 47.72
N LEU A 6 -28.60 -5.78 48.14
CA LEU A 6 -28.01 -6.81 47.29
C LEU A 6 -29.14 -7.68 46.72
N LEU A 7 -29.08 -7.99 45.43
CA LEU A 7 -29.85 -9.10 44.84
C LEU A 7 -28.86 -10.12 44.25
N LEU A 8 -29.09 -11.39 44.58
CA LEU A 8 -28.21 -12.55 44.38
C LEU A 8 -28.93 -13.61 43.52
N LEU A 9 -28.17 -14.22 42.60
CA LEU A 9 -28.27 -15.58 41.99
C LEU A 9 -29.42 -15.89 40.99
N PRO A 10 -29.28 -16.90 40.08
CA PRO A 10 -28.30 -18.00 40.09
C PRO A 10 -27.46 -18.25 38.81
N LEU A 11 -26.33 -18.95 39.03
CA LEU A 11 -25.53 -19.63 38.01
C LEU A 11 -26.27 -20.88 37.49
N ALA A 12 -26.21 -21.11 36.17
CA ALA A 12 -26.45 -22.42 35.57
C ALA A 12 -25.15 -22.90 34.90
N LEU A 13 -24.62 -24.01 35.43
CA LEU A 13 -23.56 -24.82 34.86
C LEU A 13 -24.14 -25.70 33.75
N ILE A 14 -23.53 -25.69 32.56
CA ILE A 14 -23.63 -26.80 31.61
C ILE A 14 -22.22 -27.25 31.28
N ALA A 15 -21.99 -28.53 31.52
CA ALA A 15 -20.71 -29.21 31.50
C ALA A 15 -20.54 -30.06 30.23
N CYS A 16 -19.26 -30.24 29.86
CA CYS A 16 -18.62 -31.40 29.24
C CYS A 16 -19.06 -31.87 27.84
N GLY A 17 -18.09 -31.87 26.91
CA GLY A 17 -18.14 -32.69 25.71
C GLY A 17 -16.85 -32.67 24.90
N GLU A 18 -15.88 -33.49 25.28
CA GLU A 18 -14.81 -34.08 24.43
C GLU A 18 -14.33 -35.38 25.13
N PRO A 19 -13.55 -36.27 24.49
CA PRO A 19 -13.73 -36.92 23.18
C PRO A 19 -13.69 -38.48 23.35
N SER A 20 -14.22 -39.25 22.39
CA SER A 20 -14.09 -40.72 22.42
C SER A 20 -13.30 -41.26 21.24
N THR A 21 -12.18 -41.90 21.58
CA THR A 21 -11.42 -42.85 20.77
C THR A 21 -11.94 -44.28 20.95
N ASP A 22 -11.64 -45.12 19.96
CA ASP A 22 -11.30 -46.56 20.04
C ASP A 22 -12.26 -47.59 19.41
N THR A 23 -11.85 -48.03 18.21
CA THR A 23 -11.72 -49.38 17.62
C THR A 23 -12.56 -50.57 18.14
N THR A 24 -13.19 -51.32 17.21
CA THR A 24 -12.91 -52.76 16.90
C THR A 24 -14.15 -53.61 16.50
N LYS A 25 -14.01 -54.34 15.36
CA LYS A 25 -14.62 -55.62 14.87
C LYS A 25 -15.92 -55.65 14.03
N GLU A 26 -15.72 -55.70 12.70
CA GLU A 26 -16.03 -56.75 11.67
C GLU A 26 -17.12 -57.84 11.90
N PRO A 27 -17.72 -58.52 10.86
CA PRO A 27 -17.04 -58.95 9.61
C PRO A 27 -17.84 -59.09 8.26
N THR A 28 -17.06 -59.19 7.17
CA THR A 28 -17.20 -60.02 5.92
C THR A 28 -18.01 -59.62 4.65
N THR A 29 -17.23 -59.57 3.54
CA THR A 29 -17.47 -59.97 2.11
C THR A 29 -18.54 -59.31 1.25
N THR A 30 -18.13 -58.69 0.12
CA THR A 30 -18.13 -59.26 -1.27
C THR A 30 -17.60 -58.19 -2.26
N ALA A 31 -16.72 -58.57 -3.19
CA ALA A 31 -16.32 -57.79 -4.39
C ALA A 31 -16.86 -58.51 -5.65
N PRO A 32 -16.79 -58.00 -6.91
CA PRO A 32 -16.33 -56.69 -7.42
C PRO A 32 -17.32 -56.04 -8.44
N SER A 33 -17.15 -54.76 -8.81
CA SER A 33 -17.22 -54.33 -10.23
C SER A 33 -16.83 -52.85 -10.41
N VAL A 34 -16.27 -52.58 -11.59
CA VAL A 34 -15.64 -51.34 -12.06
C VAL A 34 -16.69 -50.34 -12.55
N GLU A 35 -16.63 -49.08 -12.10
CA GLU A 35 -17.00 -47.94 -12.95
C GLU A 35 -16.25 -46.66 -12.56
N LYS A 36 -15.96 -45.87 -13.58
CA LYS A 36 -14.99 -44.80 -13.71
C LYS A 36 -15.68 -43.45 -13.50
N ALA A 37 -15.16 -42.58 -12.63
CA ALA A 37 -15.33 -41.12 -12.75
C ALA A 37 -14.33 -40.34 -11.87
N GLU A 38 -13.45 -39.62 -12.56
CA GLU A 38 -13.00 -38.24 -12.30
C GLU A 38 -12.24 -37.87 -11.03
N SER A 39 -10.91 -37.91 -11.20
CA SER A 39 -9.94 -36.85 -10.89
C SER A 39 -10.52 -35.52 -10.38
N SER A 40 -10.37 -35.24 -9.08
CA SER A 40 -10.42 -33.86 -8.58
C SER A 40 -9.09 -33.19 -8.90
N ALA A 41 -9.12 -32.40 -9.97
CA ALA A 41 -8.03 -31.57 -10.42
C ALA A 41 -7.72 -30.46 -9.40
N ASN A 42 -6.44 -30.36 -9.09
CA ASN A 42 -5.72 -29.16 -8.67
C ASN A 42 -6.42 -27.88 -9.15
N SER A 43 -6.99 -27.11 -8.23
CA SER A 43 -7.42 -25.73 -8.46
C SER A 43 -6.20 -24.82 -8.53
N THR A 44 -5.50 -24.89 -9.66
CA THR A 44 -4.62 -23.80 -10.09
C THR A 44 -5.52 -22.76 -10.73
N ALA A 45 -5.75 -21.65 -10.02
CA ALA A 45 -6.44 -20.50 -10.59
C ALA A 45 -5.61 -19.97 -11.76
N THR A 46 -6.04 -20.27 -12.98
CA THR A 46 -5.49 -19.70 -14.21
C THR A 46 -5.84 -18.22 -14.22
N GLN A 47 -4.88 -17.38 -13.85
CA GLN A 47 -4.94 -15.93 -13.97
C GLN A 47 -5.00 -15.59 -15.46
N SER A 48 -6.20 -15.26 -15.94
CA SER A 48 -6.39 -14.79 -17.32
C SER A 48 -5.63 -13.48 -17.50
N ALA A 49 -4.53 -13.52 -18.24
CA ALA A 49 -3.83 -12.30 -18.64
C ALA A 49 -4.79 -11.42 -19.46
N LEU A 50 -4.98 -10.17 -19.05
CA LEU A 50 -5.71 -9.17 -19.84
C LEU A 50 -5.06 -9.07 -21.22
N THR A 51 -5.88 -8.85 -22.26
CA THR A 51 -5.34 -8.49 -23.58
C THR A 51 -4.67 -7.11 -23.51
N ASP A 52 -3.76 -6.83 -24.44
CA ASP A 52 -3.07 -5.53 -24.50
C ASP A 52 -4.05 -4.34 -24.61
N ASP A 53 -5.14 -4.52 -25.36
CA ASP A 53 -6.19 -3.50 -25.53
C ASP A 53 -6.99 -3.27 -24.24
N GLU A 54 -7.34 -4.35 -23.52
CA GLU A 54 -8.04 -4.26 -22.22
C GLU A 54 -7.15 -3.63 -21.16
N TYR A 55 -5.88 -4.02 -21.11
CA TYR A 55 -4.88 -3.43 -20.22
C TYR A 55 -4.70 -1.94 -20.49
N LYS A 56 -4.55 -1.56 -21.77
CA LYS A 56 -4.44 -0.15 -22.16
C LYS A 56 -5.69 0.64 -21.77
N LYS A 57 -6.88 0.12 -22.05
CA LYS A 57 -8.15 0.78 -21.68
C LYS A 57 -8.27 0.95 -20.16
N GLN A 58 -7.83 -0.03 -19.39
CA GLN A 58 -7.82 0.05 -17.93
C GLN A 58 -6.85 1.13 -17.43
N LEU A 59 -5.63 1.18 -17.96
CA LEU A 59 -4.67 2.24 -17.63
C LEU A 59 -5.19 3.63 -18.00
N ASP A 60 -5.71 3.80 -19.22
CA ASP A 60 -6.23 5.09 -19.70
C ASP A 60 -7.39 5.59 -18.80
N SER A 61 -8.19 4.66 -18.24
CA SER A 61 -9.22 4.99 -17.27
C SER A 61 -8.67 5.37 -15.89
N LEU A 62 -7.56 4.78 -15.46
CA LEU A 62 -6.94 5.07 -14.16
C LEU A 62 -6.14 6.36 -14.18
N THR A 63 -5.52 6.71 -15.30
CA THR A 63 -4.72 7.94 -15.45
C THR A 63 -5.56 9.16 -15.81
N ASP A 64 -6.88 9.02 -15.96
CA ASP A 64 -7.80 10.09 -16.38
C ASP A 64 -7.31 10.85 -17.63
N GLY A 65 -6.81 10.11 -18.61
CA GLY A 65 -6.30 10.67 -19.86
C GLY A 65 -4.92 11.34 -19.77
N VAL A 66 -4.26 11.32 -18.60
CA VAL A 66 -2.87 11.78 -18.49
C VAL A 66 -1.96 10.90 -19.36
N PRO A 67 -1.13 11.48 -20.26
CA PRO A 67 -0.22 10.71 -21.10
C PRO A 67 0.84 9.96 -20.31
N TYR A 68 1.15 8.75 -20.76
CA TYR A 68 2.20 7.92 -20.17
C TYR A 68 2.89 7.07 -21.25
N LYS A 69 4.05 6.53 -20.87
CA LYS A 69 4.80 5.51 -21.62
C LYS A 69 4.98 4.28 -20.71
N LEU A 70 5.25 3.13 -21.29
CA LEU A 70 5.70 1.96 -20.53
C LEU A 70 7.23 1.85 -20.65
N SER A 71 7.90 1.62 -19.52
CA SER A 71 9.32 1.24 -19.51
C SER A 71 9.53 -0.15 -20.11
N GLY A 72 10.79 -0.55 -20.30
CA GLY A 72 11.13 -1.91 -20.75
C GLY A 72 10.64 -3.03 -19.81
N ASP A 73 10.40 -2.71 -18.54
CA ASP A 73 9.84 -3.60 -17.52
C ASP A 73 8.31 -3.51 -17.41
N GLY A 74 7.65 -2.70 -18.25
CA GLY A 74 6.20 -2.51 -18.25
C GLY A 74 5.67 -1.55 -17.17
N VAL A 75 6.55 -0.86 -16.42
CA VAL A 75 6.16 0.19 -15.46
C VAL A 75 5.70 1.44 -16.20
N VAL A 76 4.59 2.03 -15.76
CA VAL A 76 4.06 3.31 -16.25
C VAL A 76 5.04 4.44 -15.90
N ILE A 77 5.39 5.25 -16.89
CA ILE A 77 6.27 6.41 -16.76
C ILE A 77 5.53 7.64 -17.29
N PHE A 78 5.35 8.64 -16.41
CA PHE A 78 4.81 9.94 -16.75
C PHE A 78 5.93 10.90 -17.19
N GLU A 79 5.56 11.91 -17.97
CA GLU A 79 6.51 12.90 -18.49
C GLU A 79 7.14 13.73 -17.37
N ASN A 80 6.35 14.11 -16.36
CA ASN A 80 6.80 14.91 -15.22
C ASN A 80 6.03 14.57 -13.94
N VAL A 81 6.49 15.14 -12.82
CA VAL A 81 5.88 14.92 -11.49
C VAL A 81 4.45 15.45 -11.41
N SER A 82 4.11 16.54 -12.11
CA SER A 82 2.74 17.08 -12.11
C SER A 82 1.74 16.13 -12.77
N ASP A 83 2.12 15.54 -13.90
CA ASP A 83 1.33 14.54 -14.61
C ASP A 83 1.14 13.29 -13.73
N MET A 84 2.22 12.83 -13.09
CA MET A 84 2.17 11.73 -12.12
C MET A 84 1.20 12.01 -10.96
N MET A 85 1.28 13.21 -10.36
CA MET A 85 0.40 13.59 -9.24
C MET A 85 -1.06 13.65 -9.67
N THR A 86 -1.33 14.19 -10.86
CA THR A 86 -2.68 14.21 -11.47
C THR A 86 -3.20 12.80 -11.70
N ALA A 87 -2.41 11.92 -12.31
CA ALA A 87 -2.81 10.57 -12.67
C ALA A 87 -3.06 9.65 -11.45
N PHE A 88 -2.32 9.81 -10.36
CA PHE A 88 -2.60 9.05 -9.12
C PHE A 88 -3.72 9.66 -8.30
N ASN A 89 -3.95 10.98 -8.43
CA ASN A 89 -5.03 11.71 -7.78
C ASN A 89 -5.17 11.44 -6.26
N ASN A 90 -4.04 11.25 -5.55
CA ASN A 90 -4.04 10.96 -4.11
C ASN A 90 -4.11 12.22 -3.22
N TYR A 91 -3.86 13.40 -3.79
CA TYR A 91 -3.86 14.70 -3.12
C TYR A 91 -4.86 15.63 -3.81
N GLN A 92 -6.15 15.45 -3.51
CA GLN A 92 -7.26 15.99 -4.30
C GLN A 92 -7.73 17.38 -3.85
N HIS A 93 -7.33 17.82 -2.67
CA HIS A 93 -7.77 19.10 -2.11
C HIS A 93 -6.80 20.22 -2.44
N GLU A 94 -7.33 21.44 -2.58
CA GLU A 94 -6.52 22.63 -2.85
C GLU A 94 -5.42 22.80 -1.81
N GLY A 95 -4.19 23.02 -2.28
CA GLY A 95 -3.02 23.24 -1.44
C GLY A 95 -2.48 21.98 -0.75
N GLN A 96 -2.98 20.78 -1.06
CA GLN A 96 -2.38 19.53 -0.61
C GLN A 96 -1.09 19.17 -1.35
N PHE A 97 -0.96 19.56 -2.61
CA PHE A 97 0.32 19.45 -3.30
C PHE A 97 0.62 20.69 -4.14
N LYS A 98 1.91 20.91 -4.38
CA LYS A 98 2.41 21.91 -5.31
C LYS A 98 3.73 21.45 -5.90
N VAL A 99 3.86 21.51 -7.22
CA VAL A 99 5.14 21.28 -7.90
C VAL A 99 5.78 22.65 -8.17
N LEU A 100 7.00 22.83 -7.69
CA LEU A 100 7.79 24.05 -7.76
C LEU A 100 9.09 23.76 -8.50
N GLY A 101 9.35 24.49 -9.58
CA GLY A 101 10.54 24.26 -10.40
C GLY A 101 10.53 22.91 -11.12
N GLU A 102 11.35 22.81 -12.16
CA GLU A 102 11.40 21.61 -13.01
C GLU A 102 12.76 20.91 -12.94
N ASN A 103 13.84 21.60 -12.54
CA ASN A 103 15.21 21.08 -12.54
C ASN A 103 16.09 21.75 -11.45
N PRO A 104 16.23 21.16 -10.25
CA PRO A 104 15.52 19.99 -9.76
C PRO A 104 14.06 20.32 -9.42
N VAL A 105 13.20 19.32 -9.48
CA VAL A 105 11.81 19.42 -9.01
C VAL A 105 11.80 19.66 -7.50
N HIS A 106 10.96 20.58 -7.04
CA HIS A 106 10.60 20.73 -5.63
C HIS A 106 9.10 20.43 -5.47
N LEU A 107 8.77 19.35 -4.79
CA LEU A 107 7.42 18.94 -4.49
C LEU A 107 7.05 19.31 -3.05
N GLU A 108 5.98 20.07 -2.85
CA GLU A 108 5.35 20.26 -1.56
C GLU A 108 4.17 19.29 -1.43
N LEU A 109 4.08 18.56 -0.31
CA LEU A 109 2.99 17.65 0.02
C LEU A 109 2.46 17.91 1.42
N TYR A 110 1.15 17.91 1.56
CA TYR A 110 0.46 18.01 2.84
C TYR A 110 -0.63 16.96 2.93
N ASP A 111 -0.47 16.04 3.87
CA ASP A 111 -1.59 15.22 4.32
C ASP A 111 -2.58 16.09 5.11
N LEU A 112 -3.85 15.67 5.14
CA LEU A 112 -4.90 16.33 5.92
C LEU A 112 -5.21 15.50 7.14
N ASN A 113 -5.17 16.12 8.31
CA ASN A 113 -5.56 15.48 9.56
C ASN A 113 -6.18 16.51 10.52
N THR A 114 -6.59 16.08 11.71
CA THR A 114 -7.16 16.96 12.74
C THR A 114 -6.13 17.25 13.82
N GLN A 115 -6.18 18.46 14.40
CA GLN A 115 -5.33 18.83 15.55
C GLN A 115 -5.56 17.96 16.80
N THR A 116 -6.69 17.26 16.88
CA THR A 116 -7.01 16.35 17.99
C THR A 116 -6.31 15.00 17.89
N ASN A 117 -5.62 14.72 16.78
CA ASN A 117 -4.89 13.48 16.60
C ASN A 117 -3.61 13.45 17.46
N THR A 118 -3.07 12.25 17.69
CA THR A 118 -1.83 12.08 18.46
C THR A 118 -0.63 12.57 17.66
N GLN A 119 0.41 13.02 18.36
CA GLN A 119 1.65 13.45 17.71
C GLN A 119 2.28 12.32 16.88
N ASP A 120 2.17 11.07 17.31
CA ASP A 120 2.69 9.91 16.58
C ASP A 120 1.97 9.70 15.24
N ASN A 121 0.64 9.82 15.22
CA ASN A 121 -0.12 9.71 13.97
C ASN A 121 0.16 10.87 13.02
N LEU A 122 0.29 12.09 13.56
CA LEU A 122 0.66 13.26 12.77
C LEU A 122 2.07 13.14 12.18
N THR A 123 3.01 12.56 12.93
CA THR A 123 4.38 12.30 12.47
C THR A 123 4.38 11.20 11.40
N TYR A 124 3.58 10.16 11.59
CA TYR A 124 3.39 9.11 10.59
C TYR A 124 2.89 9.67 9.24
N ASP A 125 1.86 10.52 9.25
CA ASP A 125 1.34 11.10 8.01
C ASP A 125 2.34 12.02 7.33
N GLN A 126 3.09 12.83 8.10
CA GLN A 126 4.20 13.61 7.55
C GLN A 126 5.25 12.71 6.87
N HIS A 127 5.69 11.66 7.55
CA HIS A 127 6.70 10.73 7.02
C HIS A 127 6.20 9.97 5.80
N LYS A 128 4.95 9.51 5.82
CA LYS A 128 4.29 8.86 4.68
C LYS A 128 4.24 9.79 3.48
N ALA A 129 3.83 11.05 3.66
CA ALA A 129 3.82 12.05 2.59
C ALA A 129 5.23 12.34 2.06
N LEU A 130 6.24 12.42 2.94
CA LEU A 130 7.63 12.61 2.55
C LEU A 130 8.13 11.47 1.67
N LEU A 131 7.92 10.22 2.10
CA LEU A 131 8.35 9.05 1.34
C LEU A 131 7.55 8.85 0.06
N TYR A 132 6.25 9.14 0.07
CA TYR A 132 5.45 9.18 -1.15
C TYR A 132 6.06 10.16 -2.16
N GLY A 133 6.34 11.39 -1.74
CA GLY A 133 6.93 12.43 -2.57
C GLY A 133 8.35 12.12 -3.07
N ILE A 134 9.08 11.22 -2.41
CA ILE A 134 10.41 10.78 -2.85
C ILE A 134 10.30 9.60 -3.81
N TYR A 135 9.65 8.52 -3.38
CA TYR A 135 9.70 7.23 -4.07
C TYR A 135 8.76 7.16 -5.26
N LYS A 136 7.58 7.81 -5.23
CA LYS A 136 6.68 7.83 -6.40
C LYS A 136 7.35 8.51 -7.60
N PRO A 137 7.91 9.73 -7.49
CA PRO A 137 8.62 10.34 -8.62
C PRO A 137 9.77 9.52 -9.18
N PHE A 138 10.61 8.90 -8.35
CA PHE A 138 11.71 8.07 -8.85
C PHE A 138 11.26 6.77 -9.51
N THR A 139 10.07 6.27 -9.16
CA THR A 139 9.47 5.06 -9.74
C THR A 139 8.75 5.34 -11.05
N TYR A 140 8.01 6.45 -11.13
CA TYR A 140 7.06 6.73 -12.24
C TYR A 140 7.48 7.91 -13.13
N THR A 141 8.69 8.45 -12.98
CA THR A 141 9.24 9.51 -13.85
C THR A 141 10.73 9.28 -14.12
N SER A 142 11.33 10.10 -14.99
CA SER A 142 12.76 10.01 -15.34
C SER A 142 13.67 10.95 -14.53
N ILE A 143 13.17 11.60 -13.48
CA ILE A 143 13.99 12.54 -12.69
C ILE A 143 15.09 11.81 -11.90
N ASP A 144 16.20 12.48 -11.68
CA ASP A 144 17.37 11.97 -10.95
C ASP A 144 17.55 12.63 -9.57
N LYS A 145 16.85 13.74 -9.31
CA LYS A 145 16.91 14.50 -8.07
C LYS A 145 15.58 15.20 -7.79
N ILE A 146 15.17 15.22 -6.52
CA ILE A 146 13.97 15.91 -6.06
C ILE A 146 14.20 16.54 -4.69
N THR A 147 13.56 17.68 -4.46
CA THR A 147 13.36 18.24 -3.11
C THR A 147 11.91 18.01 -2.72
N VAL A 148 11.67 17.46 -1.54
CA VAL A 148 10.31 17.21 -1.04
C VAL A 148 10.15 17.91 0.29
N SER A 149 9.13 18.77 0.40
CA SER A 149 8.68 19.37 1.65
C SER A 149 7.35 18.73 2.05
N ALA A 150 7.33 17.95 3.12
CA ALA A 150 6.14 17.23 3.56
C ALA A 150 5.67 17.69 4.95
N GLY A 151 4.41 18.08 5.07
CA GLY A 151 3.79 18.49 6.33
C GLY A 151 2.38 17.93 6.51
N VAL A 152 1.68 18.42 7.52
CA VAL A 152 0.26 18.08 7.75
C VAL A 152 -0.53 19.37 7.96
N LYS A 153 -1.65 19.49 7.26
CA LYS A 153 -2.62 20.60 7.38
C LYS A 153 -3.87 20.16 8.14
N ASP A 154 -4.55 21.13 8.74
CA ASP A 154 -5.83 20.86 9.39
C ASP A 154 -6.92 20.57 8.33
N MET A 155 -7.64 19.47 8.51
CA MET A 155 -8.68 19.03 7.59
C MET A 155 -9.90 19.98 7.57
N LYS A 156 -10.17 20.70 8.66
CA LYS A 156 -11.26 21.68 8.77
C LYS A 156 -10.83 23.08 8.31
N ASP A 157 -9.54 23.38 8.40
CA ASP A 157 -8.95 24.63 7.93
C ASP A 157 -7.62 24.35 7.19
N PRO A 158 -7.65 24.06 5.88
CA PRO A 158 -6.45 23.74 5.11
C PRO A 158 -5.42 24.88 5.00
N SER A 159 -5.77 26.10 5.43
CA SER A 159 -4.79 27.20 5.55
C SER A 159 -3.86 27.00 6.76
N LYS A 160 -4.30 26.21 7.75
CA LYS A 160 -3.57 25.95 8.98
C LYS A 160 -2.66 24.73 8.85
N VAL A 161 -1.36 24.96 9.00
CA VAL A 161 -0.36 23.89 9.13
C VAL A 161 -0.31 23.42 10.59
N ILE A 162 -0.55 22.12 10.81
CA ILE A 162 -0.55 21.51 12.14
C ILE A 162 0.76 20.77 12.43
N VAL A 163 1.42 20.25 11.39
CA VAL A 163 2.81 19.78 11.46
C VAL A 163 3.63 20.53 10.42
N LYS A 164 4.66 21.25 10.89
CA LYS A 164 5.55 22.02 10.01
C LYS A 164 6.27 21.09 9.02
N PRO A 165 6.45 21.52 7.75
CA PRO A 165 7.11 20.68 6.77
C PRO A 165 8.52 20.25 7.18
N MET A 166 8.81 18.97 6.96
CA MET A 166 10.16 18.44 6.88
C MET A 166 10.58 18.46 5.42
N THR A 167 11.79 18.95 5.14
CA THR A 167 12.31 19.04 3.78
C THR A 167 13.54 18.17 3.61
N LEU A 168 13.55 17.33 2.57
CA LEU A 168 14.72 16.57 2.13
C LEU A 168 14.98 16.83 0.65
N THR A 169 16.26 16.96 0.28
CA THR A 169 16.70 16.95 -1.11
C THR A 169 17.49 15.67 -1.34
N VAL A 170 16.99 14.82 -2.23
CA VAL A 170 17.51 13.47 -2.45
C VAL A 170 17.75 13.22 -3.93
N THR A 171 18.82 12.49 -4.22
CA THR A 171 19.07 11.91 -5.55
C THR A 171 18.45 10.52 -5.65
N LYS A 172 18.22 10.05 -6.87
CA LYS A 172 17.71 8.71 -7.16
C LYS A 172 18.64 7.62 -6.59
N GLU A 173 19.95 7.83 -6.64
CA GLU A 173 20.95 6.93 -6.06
C GLU A 173 20.84 6.85 -4.53
N GLN A 174 20.75 8.00 -3.85
CA GLN A 174 20.59 8.04 -2.38
C GLN A 174 19.29 7.35 -1.94
N ALA A 175 18.18 7.63 -2.64
CA ALA A 175 16.90 6.98 -2.36
C ALA A 175 16.95 5.48 -2.58
N LEU A 176 17.59 5.01 -3.66
CA LEU A 176 17.74 3.59 -3.91
C LEU A 176 18.56 2.89 -2.83
N LYS A 177 19.67 3.50 -2.40
CA LYS A 177 20.52 2.96 -1.33
C LYS A 177 19.74 2.84 -0.02
N ALA A 178 18.99 3.88 0.38
CA ALA A 178 18.19 3.85 1.60
C ALA A 178 17.07 2.79 1.52
N LEU A 179 16.42 2.66 0.36
CA LEU A 179 15.40 1.63 0.14
C LEU A 179 15.97 0.22 0.28
N GLN A 180 17.12 -0.05 -0.32
CA GLN A 180 17.81 -1.35 -0.26
C GLN A 180 18.32 -1.69 1.14
N ALA A 181 18.65 -0.69 1.96
CA ALA A 181 19.11 -0.88 3.33
C ALA A 181 17.99 -1.29 4.30
N HIS A 182 16.75 -0.95 3.98
CA HIS A 182 15.62 -1.08 4.92
C HIS A 182 14.43 -1.87 4.36
N THR A 183 14.54 -2.38 3.14
CA THR A 183 13.55 -3.24 2.49
C THR A 183 14.25 -4.30 1.64
N ASP A 184 13.48 -5.27 1.15
CA ASP A 184 14.02 -6.28 0.23
C ASP A 184 14.19 -5.78 -1.22
N ALA A 185 13.80 -4.54 -1.52
CA ALA A 185 13.83 -3.99 -2.88
C ALA A 185 15.26 -3.98 -3.42
N LYS A 186 15.39 -4.26 -4.71
CA LYS A 186 16.63 -4.14 -5.47
C LYS A 186 16.59 -2.92 -6.39
N ASP A 187 15.40 -2.55 -6.85
CA ASP A 187 15.17 -1.38 -7.70
C ASP A 187 13.79 -0.76 -7.38
N PHE A 188 13.54 0.46 -7.86
CA PHE A 188 12.26 1.15 -7.72
C PHE A 188 11.11 0.39 -8.38
N LYS A 189 11.35 -0.37 -9.46
CA LYS A 189 10.31 -1.19 -10.09
C LYS A 189 9.75 -2.26 -9.17
N ASP A 190 10.50 -2.68 -8.14
CA ASP A 190 10.02 -3.64 -7.15
C ASP A 190 8.91 -3.05 -6.25
N LEU A 191 8.74 -1.72 -6.25
CA LEU A 191 7.62 -1.03 -5.61
C LEU A 191 6.33 -1.06 -6.43
N VAL A 192 6.35 -1.68 -7.62
CA VAL A 192 5.22 -1.74 -8.56
C VAL A 192 4.76 -3.17 -8.70
N ALA A 193 3.44 -3.38 -8.77
CA ALA A 193 2.86 -4.70 -8.97
C ALA A 193 3.33 -5.30 -10.30
N ASP A 194 3.75 -6.56 -10.28
CA ASP A 194 4.23 -7.32 -11.44
C ASP A 194 3.13 -8.17 -12.11
N THR A 195 1.94 -8.18 -11.52
CA THR A 195 0.78 -9.00 -11.89
C THR A 195 -0.50 -8.17 -11.88
N ASN A 196 -1.50 -8.62 -12.65
CA ASN A 196 -2.86 -8.07 -12.62
C ASN A 196 -3.72 -8.89 -11.68
N ALA A 197 -4.48 -8.23 -10.80
CA ALA A 197 -5.47 -8.85 -9.92
C ALA A 197 -6.66 -7.90 -9.73
N ASP A 198 -7.66 -8.31 -8.94
CA ASP A 198 -8.79 -7.43 -8.61
C ASP A 198 -8.26 -6.12 -7.99
N PHE A 199 -8.56 -4.99 -8.65
CA PHE A 199 -8.10 -3.64 -8.28
C PHE A 199 -6.57 -3.41 -8.31
N VAL A 200 -5.80 -4.36 -8.85
CA VAL A 200 -4.34 -4.26 -9.01
C VAL A 200 -3.99 -4.32 -10.49
N VAL A 201 -3.36 -3.26 -10.99
CA VAL A 201 -2.90 -3.16 -12.38
C VAL A 201 -1.38 -3.25 -12.39
N LYS A 202 -0.87 -4.25 -13.10
CA LYS A 202 0.56 -4.45 -13.35
C LYS A 202 1.18 -3.15 -13.85
N GLY A 203 2.38 -2.81 -13.38
CA GLY A 203 3.10 -1.63 -13.86
C GLY A 203 2.55 -0.28 -13.38
N TYR A 204 1.40 -0.24 -12.71
CA TYR A 204 0.77 0.98 -12.20
C TYR A 204 0.50 0.94 -10.69
N SER A 205 -0.13 -0.13 -10.19
CA SER A 205 -0.43 -0.30 -8.77
C SER A 205 0.84 -0.54 -7.94
N GLY A 206 0.80 -0.20 -6.65
CA GLY A 206 1.88 -0.52 -5.72
C GLY A 206 2.01 -2.02 -5.47
N SER A 207 3.23 -2.50 -5.28
CA SER A 207 3.48 -3.88 -4.83
C SER A 207 3.30 -4.03 -3.31
N LYS A 208 3.33 -5.27 -2.81
CA LYS A 208 3.43 -5.54 -1.36
C LYS A 208 4.66 -4.89 -0.72
N LEU A 209 5.74 -4.73 -1.48
CA LEU A 209 6.96 -4.08 -1.00
C LEU A 209 6.76 -2.57 -0.83
N SER A 210 5.95 -1.96 -1.71
CA SER A 210 5.50 -0.58 -1.54
C SER A 210 4.72 -0.38 -0.25
N GLU A 211 3.93 -1.36 0.19
CA GLU A 211 3.25 -1.29 1.50
C GLU A 211 4.23 -1.32 2.67
N VAL A 212 5.30 -2.12 2.57
CA VAL A 212 6.36 -2.20 3.60
C VAL A 212 7.06 -0.86 3.81
N LEU A 213 7.29 -0.11 2.73
CA LEU A 213 7.89 1.24 2.77
C LEU A 213 7.17 2.17 3.77
N TYR A 214 5.86 1.99 3.95
CA TYR A 214 5.03 2.83 4.79
C TYR A 214 4.79 2.29 6.20
N LYS A 215 5.49 1.25 6.65
CA LYS A 215 5.46 0.86 8.08
C LYS A 215 6.25 1.86 8.93
N ASN A 216 5.76 2.23 10.11
CA ASN A 216 6.34 3.30 10.95
C ASN A 216 7.86 3.17 11.15
N GLU A 217 8.32 1.98 11.50
CA GLU A 217 9.73 1.67 11.75
C GLU A 217 10.59 1.79 10.48
N VAL A 218 10.05 1.36 9.34
CA VAL A 218 10.72 1.44 8.03
C VAL A 218 10.78 2.90 7.57
N GLN A 219 9.67 3.64 7.72
CA GLN A 219 9.62 5.06 7.36
C GLN A 219 10.70 5.84 8.11
N LYS A 220 10.78 5.63 9.43
CA LYS A 220 11.77 6.30 10.27
C LYS A 220 13.20 5.95 9.87
N ALA A 221 13.49 4.66 9.66
CA ALA A 221 14.83 4.22 9.29
C ALA A 221 15.29 4.82 7.95
N ILE A 222 14.43 4.80 6.94
CA ILE A 222 14.71 5.40 5.63
C ILE A 222 14.91 6.91 5.73
N ILE A 223 14.04 7.61 6.45
CA ILE A 223 14.16 9.06 6.62
C ILE A 223 15.47 9.43 7.35
N ASP A 224 15.90 8.63 8.32
CA ASP A 224 17.14 8.87 9.04
C ASP A 224 18.39 8.60 8.18
N GLU A 225 18.37 7.61 7.27
CA GLU A 225 19.45 7.37 6.28
C GLU A 225 19.51 8.46 5.18
N LEU A 226 18.40 9.15 4.90
CA LEU A 226 18.31 10.20 3.87
C LEU A 226 18.69 11.62 4.37
N LYS A 227 18.91 11.81 5.67
CA LYS A 227 19.35 13.09 6.27
C LYS A 227 20.86 13.25 6.19
#